data_AF-A0A2W6S0A8-F1
#
_entry.id   AF-A0A2W6S0A8-F1
#
_cell.length_a   1.000
_cell.length_b   1.000
_cell.length_c   1.000
_cell.angle_alpha   90.00
_cell.angle_beta   90.00
_cell.angle_gamma   90.00
#
_symmetry.space_group_name_H-M   'P 1'
#
loop_
_entity.id
_entity.type
_entity.pdbx_description
1 polymer ?
#
loop_
_entity_poly.entity_id
_entity_poly.type
_entity_poly.pdbx_seq_one_letter_code
_entity_poly.pdbx_strand_id
1 'polypeptide(L)'
;MEKINHYKSITELHEKSGFEPPKNPLLSLMTCKELMTYSVGEDRFTGDFYMIGLKKIKSGYVLYGKTKYDHNNGSAVFMKPRQIIEVQNVQFAEKGFVMFFHEDYLSGHPLNEQIKKYGYFEYE
;
A
#
# COMPACT_ATOMS: atom_id res chain seq x y z
N MET A 1 -10.19 16.16 14.25
CA MET A 1 -9.17 15.58 13.36
C MET A 1 -9.39 14.09 13.36
N GLU A 2 -9.64 13.49 12.20
CA GLU A 2 -9.69 12.03 12.07
C GLU A 2 -8.33 11.43 12.46
N LYS A 3 -8.36 10.32 13.18
CA LYS A 3 -7.17 9.65 13.71
C LYS A 3 -6.52 8.83 12.58
N ILE A 4 -5.29 9.16 12.22
CA ILE A 4 -4.51 8.38 11.25
C ILE A 4 -3.78 7.27 12.01
N ASN A 5 -3.98 6.02 11.60
CA ASN A 5 -3.25 4.89 12.17
C ASN A 5 -1.84 4.82 11.56
N HIS A 6 -0.84 4.55 12.39
CA HIS A 6 0.53 4.35 11.92
C HIS A 6 1.00 2.94 12.29
N TYR A 7 1.42 2.17 11.28
CA TYR A 7 1.90 0.80 11.44
C TYR A 7 3.42 0.75 11.35
N LYS A 8 4.07 0.27 12.40
CA LYS A 8 5.54 0.15 12.46
C LYS A 8 6.06 -1.09 11.76
N SER A 9 5.19 -2.05 11.46
CA SER A 9 5.57 -3.29 10.78
C SER A 9 4.47 -3.78 9.85
N ILE A 10 4.84 -4.62 8.90
CA ILE A 10 3.89 -5.29 8.01
C ILE A 10 3.02 -6.28 8.80
N THR A 11 3.58 -6.93 9.82
CA THR A 11 2.81 -7.81 10.72
C THR A 11 1.70 -7.05 11.43
N GLU A 12 1.99 -5.87 11.98
CA GLU A 12 0.99 -5.03 12.66
C GLU A 12 -0.12 -4.59 11.70
N LEU A 13 0.23 -4.21 10.46
CA LEU A 13 -0.76 -3.92 9.41
C LEU A 13 -1.67 -5.14 9.19
N HIS A 14 -1.09 -6.32 8.98
CA HIS A 14 -1.86 -7.54 8.74
C HIS A 14 -2.82 -7.86 9.90
N GLU A 15 -2.34 -7.84 11.14
CA GLU A 15 -3.14 -8.12 12.33
C GLU A 15 -4.31 -7.15 12.50
N LYS A 16 -4.05 -5.85 12.34
CA LYS A 16 -5.08 -4.80 12.51
C LYS A 16 -6.07 -4.77 11.36
N SER A 17 -5.66 -5.25 10.18
CA SER A 17 -6.49 -5.36 8.99
C SER A 17 -7.22 -6.71 8.87
N GLY A 18 -7.01 -7.64 9.80
CA GLY A 18 -7.65 -8.97 9.79
C GLY A 18 -7.11 -9.91 8.70
N PHE A 19 -5.90 -9.67 8.22
CA PHE A 19 -5.21 -10.55 7.27
C PHE A 19 -4.46 -11.67 7.98
N GLU A 20 -4.26 -12.77 7.27
CA GLU A 20 -3.32 -13.82 7.69
C GLU A 20 -1.92 -13.21 7.91
N PRO A 21 -1.15 -13.69 8.90
CA PRO A 21 0.21 -13.21 9.14
C PRO A 21 1.09 -13.30 7.88
N PRO A 22 1.94 -12.30 7.63
CA PRO A 22 2.83 -12.34 6.48
C PRO A 22 3.86 -13.48 6.65
N LYS A 23 4.23 -14.12 5.53
CA LYS A 23 5.26 -15.19 5.55
C LYS A 23 6.66 -14.67 5.91
N ASN A 24 6.88 -13.35 5.81
CA ASN A 24 8.11 -12.68 6.20
C ASN A 24 7.77 -11.34 6.89
N PRO A 25 8.43 -10.98 8.00
CA PRO A 25 8.11 -9.74 8.73
C PRO A 25 8.45 -8.46 7.97
N LEU A 26 9.37 -8.52 6.99
CA LEU A 26 9.88 -7.39 6.22
C LEU A 26 9.34 -7.34 4.78
N LEU A 27 8.62 -8.38 4.32
CA LEU A 27 8.10 -8.46 2.95
C LEU A 27 6.76 -9.20 2.93
N SER A 28 5.75 -8.61 2.27
CA SER A 28 4.45 -9.23 2.05
C SER A 28 3.98 -8.98 0.62
N LEU A 29 3.33 -9.99 0.03
CA LEU A 29 2.66 -9.91 -1.26
C LEU A 29 1.24 -10.41 -1.10
N MET A 30 0.28 -9.55 -1.42
CA MET A 30 -1.14 -9.82 -1.33
C MET A 30 -1.74 -9.73 -2.73
N THR A 31 -2.67 -10.62 -3.07
CA THR A 31 -3.40 -10.57 -4.35
C THR A 31 -4.82 -10.05 -4.13
N CYS A 32 -5.56 -9.86 -5.22
CA CYS A 32 -6.98 -9.51 -5.13
C CYS A 32 -7.81 -10.46 -4.27
N LYS A 33 -7.43 -11.75 -4.13
CA LYS A 33 -8.13 -12.69 -3.25
C LYS A 33 -8.11 -12.24 -1.79
N GLU A 34 -6.95 -11.85 -1.28
CA GLU A 34 -6.77 -11.36 0.09
C GLU A 34 -7.30 -9.92 0.24
N LEU A 35 -7.23 -9.11 -0.81
CA LEU A 35 -7.69 -7.71 -0.77
C LEU A 35 -9.22 -7.59 -0.86
N MET A 36 -9.92 -8.57 -1.45
CA MET A 36 -11.40 -8.60 -1.50
C MET A 36 -12.04 -8.99 -0.17
N THR A 37 -11.31 -9.71 0.71
CA THR A 37 -11.76 -9.98 2.08
C THR A 37 -11.57 -8.77 3.01
N TYR A 38 -10.88 -7.74 2.53
CA TYR A 38 -10.66 -6.50 3.27
C TYR A 38 -11.84 -5.54 3.06
N SER A 39 -12.67 -5.34 4.07
CA SER A 39 -13.55 -4.18 4.13
C SER A 39 -12.71 -3.00 4.61
N VAL A 40 -12.01 -2.33 3.69
CA VAL A 40 -11.43 -1.03 4.03
C VAL A 40 -12.62 -0.12 4.22
N GLY A 41 -12.89 0.25 5.46
CA GLY A 41 -13.74 1.40 5.73
C GLY A 41 -13.09 2.66 5.16
N GLU A 42 -13.61 3.82 5.54
CA GLU A 42 -12.91 5.09 5.35
C GLU A 42 -11.67 5.12 6.27
N ASP A 43 -10.60 4.42 5.88
CA ASP A 43 -9.40 4.30 6.70
C ASP A 43 -8.22 5.06 6.08
N ARG A 44 -7.65 5.95 6.90
CA ARG A 44 -6.42 6.67 6.62
C ARG A 44 -5.30 6.08 7.46
N PHE A 45 -4.22 5.67 6.81
CA PHE A 45 -3.08 5.10 7.51
C PHE A 45 -1.73 5.49 6.91
N THR A 46 -0.69 5.28 7.68
CA THR A 46 0.71 5.39 7.27
C THR A 46 1.48 4.18 7.82
N GLY A 47 2.68 3.91 7.31
CA GLY A 47 3.58 2.93 7.94
C GLY A 47 5.04 3.11 7.57
N ASP A 48 5.92 2.35 8.21
CA ASP A 48 7.39 2.38 8.01
C ASP A 48 7.85 1.48 6.85
N PHE A 49 6.99 1.27 5.87
CA PHE A 49 7.21 0.39 4.72
C PHE A 49 6.84 1.06 3.41
N TYR A 50 7.47 0.60 2.33
CA TYR A 50 7.05 0.92 0.97
C TYR A 50 5.85 0.07 0.57
N MET A 51 5.03 0.60 -0.32
CA MET A 51 3.93 -0.12 -0.95
C MET A 51 4.00 0.02 -2.47
N ILE A 52 3.83 -1.09 -3.18
CA ILE A 52 3.66 -1.10 -4.64
C ILE A 52 2.41 -1.91 -4.96
N GLY A 53 1.39 -1.27 -5.50
CA GLY A 53 0.15 -1.91 -5.95
C GLY A 53 0.04 -1.86 -7.46
N LEU A 54 -0.21 -3.01 -8.11
CA LEU A 54 -0.63 -3.07 -9.50
C LEU A 54 -2.01 -3.68 -9.56
N LYS A 55 -3.02 -2.90 -9.96
CA LYS A 55 -4.41 -3.34 -9.91
C LYS A 55 -5.25 -2.76 -11.02
N LYS A 56 -6.20 -3.55 -11.52
CA LYS A 56 -7.36 -3.02 -12.23
C LYS A 56 -8.45 -2.72 -11.21
N ILE A 57 -8.90 -1.47 -11.14
CA ILE A 57 -9.97 -1.05 -10.24
C ILE A 57 -11.29 -1.19 -11.00
N LYS A 58 -12.29 -1.85 -10.41
CA LYS A 58 -13.62 -2.00 -11.02
C LYS A 58 -14.53 -0.82 -10.67
N SER A 59 -14.44 -0.33 -9.44
CA SER A 59 -15.10 0.87 -8.94
C SER A 59 -14.41 1.39 -7.67
N GLY A 60 -14.64 2.67 -7.33
CA GLY A 60 -13.96 3.35 -6.22
C GLY A 60 -12.66 4.06 -6.65
N TYR A 61 -11.91 4.57 -5.68
CA TYR A 61 -10.62 5.22 -5.93
C TYR A 61 -9.65 4.99 -4.76
N VAL A 62 -8.36 5.07 -5.05
CA VAL A 62 -7.36 5.27 -4.00
C VAL A 62 -6.87 6.69 -4.12
N LEU A 63 -7.06 7.47 -3.05
CA LEU A 63 -6.47 8.80 -2.96
C LEU A 63 -5.06 8.64 -2.45
N TYR A 64 -4.16 9.30 -3.18
CA TYR A 64 -2.80 9.51 -2.77
C TYR A 64 -2.53 11.02 -2.95
N GLY A 65 -2.22 11.71 -1.85
CA GLY A 65 -2.19 13.17 -1.85
C GLY A 65 -3.56 13.78 -2.23
N LYS A 66 -3.57 14.73 -3.16
CA LYS A 66 -4.81 15.37 -3.68
C LYS A 66 -5.29 14.83 -5.03
N THR A 67 -4.61 13.84 -5.59
CA THR A 67 -4.83 13.43 -6.99
C THR A 67 -5.65 12.15 -7.07
N LYS A 68 -6.81 12.24 -7.73
CA LYS A 68 -7.67 11.10 -8.03
C LYS A 68 -7.26 10.49 -9.35
N TYR A 69 -6.77 9.25 -9.33
CA TYR A 69 -6.35 8.54 -10.53
C TYR A 69 -7.53 7.76 -11.15
N ASP A 70 -7.84 8.04 -12.42
CA ASP A 70 -8.77 7.27 -13.26
C ASP A 70 -7.97 6.40 -14.23
N HIS A 71 -7.97 5.08 -14.03
CA HIS A 71 -7.31 4.17 -14.95
C HIS A 71 -8.20 2.96 -15.28
N ASN A 72 -8.97 3.10 -16.37
CA ASN A 72 -9.75 2.02 -16.99
C ASN A 72 -8.93 0.77 -17.37
N ASN A 73 -7.61 0.91 -17.61
CA ASN A 73 -6.73 -0.18 -18.01
C ASN A 73 -5.89 -0.78 -16.87
N GLY A 74 -6.00 -0.24 -15.65
CA GLY A 74 -5.19 -0.62 -14.51
C GLY A 74 -4.25 0.50 -14.06
N SER A 75 -4.00 0.56 -12.76
CA SER A 75 -3.23 1.58 -12.07
C SER A 75 -2.06 0.93 -11.33
N ALA A 76 -0.90 1.60 -11.40
CA ALA A 76 0.22 1.33 -10.53
C ALA A 76 0.26 2.42 -9.44
N VAL A 77 0.28 2.01 -8.18
CA VAL A 77 0.31 2.88 -7.01
C VAL A 77 1.59 2.59 -6.24
N PHE A 78 2.32 3.63 -5.89
CA PHE A 78 3.60 3.53 -5.22
C PHE A 78 3.58 4.44 -4.01
N MET A 79 4.11 3.95 -2.88
CA MET A 79 4.33 4.78 -1.70
C MET A 79 5.63 4.48 -0.99
N LYS A 80 6.23 5.55 -0.43
CA LYS A 80 7.35 5.46 0.51
C LYS A 80 6.87 5.44 1.96
N PRO A 81 7.73 4.99 2.89
CA PRO A 81 7.47 5.06 4.32
C PRO A 81 6.98 6.44 4.76
N ARG A 82 6.08 6.43 5.74
CA ARG A 82 5.50 7.61 6.42
C ARG A 82 4.60 8.50 5.56
N GLN A 83 4.22 8.04 4.36
CA GLN A 83 3.16 8.69 3.57
C GLN A 83 1.78 8.21 4.00
N ILE A 84 0.79 9.11 3.87
CA ILE A 84 -0.60 8.83 4.23
C ILE A 84 -1.30 8.20 3.02
N ILE A 85 -1.89 7.02 3.22
CA ILE A 85 -2.84 6.37 2.30
C ILE A 85 -4.23 6.68 2.79
N GLU A 86 -5.11 7.00 1.84
CA GLU A 86 -6.55 7.00 2.06
C GLU A 86 -7.20 6.04 1.07
N VAL A 87 -7.89 5.04 1.62
CA VAL A 87 -8.63 4.05 0.84
C VAL A 87 -10.11 4.29 1.10
N GLN A 88 -10.89 4.52 0.04
CA GLN A 88 -12.33 4.72 0.16
C GLN A 88 -13.07 3.93 -0.92
N ASN A 89 -14.02 3.08 -0.48
CA ASN A 89 -14.97 2.38 -1.34
C ASN A 89 -14.33 1.61 -2.52
N VAL A 90 -13.14 1.03 -2.32
CA VAL A 90 -12.40 0.35 -3.40
C VAL A 90 -12.97 -1.04 -3.64
N GLN A 91 -13.44 -1.29 -4.87
CA GLN A 91 -13.66 -2.64 -5.37
C GLN A 91 -12.58 -2.98 -6.41
N PHE A 92 -11.75 -3.96 -6.06
CA PHE A 92 -10.74 -4.48 -6.96
C PHE A 92 -11.39 -5.33 -8.07
N ALA A 93 -10.88 -5.23 -9.31
CA ALA A 93 -11.18 -6.21 -10.34
C ALA A 93 -10.38 -7.50 -10.09
N GLU A 94 -10.67 -8.59 -10.81
CA GLU A 94 -10.18 -9.94 -10.50
C GLU A 94 -8.65 -10.14 -10.51
N LYS A 95 -7.86 -9.22 -11.07
CA LYS A 95 -6.40 -9.38 -11.21
C LYS A 95 -5.64 -8.15 -10.71
N GLY A 96 -4.74 -8.40 -9.77
CA GLY A 96 -3.86 -7.40 -9.18
C GLY A 96 -3.13 -7.94 -7.95
N PHE A 97 -2.11 -7.20 -7.53
CA PHE A 97 -1.37 -7.46 -6.31
C PHE A 97 -0.95 -6.16 -5.63
N VAL A 98 -0.73 -6.24 -4.31
CA VAL A 98 -0.08 -5.22 -3.51
C VAL A 98 1.09 -5.87 -2.80
N MET A 99 2.25 -5.27 -2.96
CA MET A 99 3.48 -5.66 -2.29
C MET A 99 3.84 -4.61 -1.25
N PHE A 100 4.16 -5.07 -0.05
CA PHE A 100 4.72 -4.25 1.02
C PHE A 100 6.12 -4.73 1.34
N PHE A 101 7.07 -3.80 1.51
CA PHE A 101 8.38 -4.13 2.04
C PHE A 101 8.83 -3.07 3.05
N HIS A 102 9.26 -3.53 4.22
CA HIS A 102 9.73 -2.66 5.29
C HIS A 102 11.01 -1.94 4.86
N GLU A 103 11.22 -0.71 5.32
CA GLU A 103 12.43 0.04 4.93
C GLU A 103 13.72 -0.67 5.35
N ASP A 104 13.68 -1.42 6.46
CA ASP A 104 14.80 -2.25 6.92
C ASP A 104 15.14 -3.40 5.95
N TYR A 105 14.21 -3.83 5.09
CA TYR A 105 14.50 -4.83 4.05
C TYR A 105 15.60 -4.35 3.10
N LEU A 106 15.73 -3.03 2.93
CA LEU A 106 16.76 -2.40 2.10
C LEU A 106 18.00 -2.01 2.91
N SER A 107 18.01 -2.17 4.23
CA SER A 107 19.13 -1.75 5.08
C SER A 107 20.42 -2.47 4.66
N GLY A 108 21.50 -1.70 4.50
CA GLY A 108 22.79 -2.20 4.02
C GLY A 108 22.86 -2.53 2.51
N HIS A 109 21.76 -2.41 1.76
CA HIS A 109 21.74 -2.64 0.31
C HIS A 109 21.81 -1.31 -0.47
N PRO A 110 22.55 -1.23 -1.60
CA PRO A 110 22.62 -0.01 -2.43
C PRO A 110 21.26 0.53 -2.89
N LEU A 111 20.26 -0.36 -2.97
CA LEU A 111 18.89 -0.01 -3.34
C LEU A 111 18.24 0.96 -2.34
N ASN A 112 18.64 0.99 -1.07
CA ASN A 112 18.10 1.93 -0.08
C ASN A 112 18.30 3.40 -0.53
N GLU A 113 19.46 3.70 -1.10
CA GLU A 113 19.76 5.04 -1.60
C GLU A 113 19.27 5.25 -3.03
N GLN A 114 19.24 4.21 -3.85
CA GLN A 114 18.76 4.33 -5.22
C GLN A 114 17.24 4.54 -5.28
N ILE A 115 16.46 3.85 -4.43
CA ILE A 115 15.00 3.89 -4.50
C ILE A 115 14.45 5.30 -4.23
N LYS A 116 15.11 6.05 -3.35
CA LYS A 116 14.80 7.44 -3.00
C LYS A 116 14.99 8.43 -4.16
N LYS A 117 15.79 8.06 -5.18
CA LYS A 117 16.06 8.90 -6.35
C LYS A 117 14.97 8.79 -7.42
N TYR A 118 14.09 7.80 -7.31
CA TYR A 118 13.02 7.63 -8.28
C TYR A 118 11.77 8.39 -7.82
N GLY A 119 11.29 9.30 -8.69
CA GLY A 119 10.07 10.07 -8.44
C GLY A 119 8.79 9.25 -8.36
N TYR A 120 8.83 7.94 -8.63
CA TYR A 120 7.66 7.05 -8.50
C TYR A 120 7.06 7.05 -7.10
N PHE A 121 7.81 7.41 -6.05
CA PHE A 121 7.32 7.47 -4.66
C PHE A 121 7.08 8.91 -4.18
N GLU A 122 7.26 9.88 -5.07
CA GLU A 122 7.13 11.31 -4.78
C GLU A 122 5.97 11.86 -5.59
N TYR A 123 4.76 11.63 -5.11
CA TYR A 123 3.64 12.48 -5.52
C TYR A 123 3.34 13.46 -4.38
N GLU A 124 3.31 14.75 -4.74
CA GLU A 124 2.92 15.87 -3.89
C GLU A 124 1.40 16.13 -3.97
#